data_AF-A0A4Q7FG01-F1
#
_entry.id   AF-A0A4Q7FG01-F1
#
_cell.length_a   1.000
_cell.length_b   1.000
_cell.length_c   1.000
_cell.angle_alpha   90.00
_cell.angle_beta   90.00
_cell.angle_gamma   90.00
#
_symmetry.space_group_name_H-M   'P 1'
#
loop_
_entity.id
_entity.type
_entity.pdbx_description
1 polymer ?
#
loop_
_entity_poly.entity_id
_entity_poly.type
_entity_poly.pdbx_seq_one_letter_code
_entity_poly.pdbx_strand_id
1 'polypeptide(L)'
;MNIRRAFSRTARPAWRVVLFALALSPLSALAQDGSVLTYHGDNSRSGQYVVPALSWDKARSVQLDRTFNARVAGSMYAQPLYWRPPGANAGMLFVGTEDDVVQALDATTGKELWRRVVGRPVRRSSLPCGNIDPLGITGTPVIDPATQAIYFDAAVERGNGPRHEVFALSTKDGSVLPGWPIDVADLLQKAGRHFDPSVHNQRAALTLLDDTVYVAFSGHFGDCGNYHGWVVGLSLREPGKHVSFETRGRGGGIWAPGGLSVSEHDIYFATGNTLGARPGATVKPYFTLDPTCAAETTRGTILRHRTGKHSMPPMRISGAAIRLLSTYPERAGTAL
;
A
#
# COMPACT_ATOMS: atom_id res chain seq x y z
N MET A 1 -79.78 62.96 -15.29
CA MET A 1 -80.00 63.63 -13.99
C MET A 1 -80.54 62.61 -13.00
N ASN A 2 -79.67 62.05 -12.15
CA ASN A 2 -79.96 61.67 -10.75
C ASN A 2 -78.77 60.89 -10.17
N ILE A 3 -78.02 61.61 -9.34
CA ILE A 3 -76.90 61.13 -8.53
C ILE A 3 -77.49 60.72 -7.18
N ARG A 4 -77.20 59.50 -6.71
CA ARG A 4 -77.19 59.20 -5.27
C ARG A 4 -75.97 58.35 -4.90
N ARG A 5 -75.31 58.85 -3.86
CA ARG A 5 -74.02 58.48 -3.29
C ARG A 5 -74.03 57.09 -2.65
N ALA A 6 -72.88 56.43 -2.63
CA ALA A 6 -72.52 55.48 -1.56
C ALA A 6 -71.02 55.56 -1.25
N PHE A 7 -70.73 55.27 0.02
CA PHE A 7 -69.59 55.68 0.82
C PHE A 7 -68.30 54.87 0.61
N SER A 8 -67.19 55.58 0.89
CA SER A 8 -65.91 55.17 1.51
C SER A 8 -65.46 53.70 1.54
N ARG A 9 -64.18 53.49 1.19
CA ARG A 9 -63.10 53.12 2.13
C ARG A 9 -61.78 52.96 1.38
N THR A 10 -60.81 53.80 1.74
CA THR A 10 -59.40 53.69 1.36
C THR A 10 -58.79 52.43 1.99
N ALA A 11 -58.45 51.43 1.17
CA ALA A 11 -57.67 50.27 1.60
C ALA A 11 -56.19 50.48 1.24
N ARG A 12 -55.34 50.51 2.26
CA ARG A 12 -53.87 50.54 2.15
C ARG A 12 -53.38 49.22 1.54
N PRO A 13 -52.32 49.19 0.71
CA PRO A 13 -51.76 47.94 0.22
C PRO A 13 -51.04 47.23 1.37
N ALA A 14 -51.53 46.04 1.74
CA ALA A 14 -50.85 45.16 2.68
C ALA A 14 -49.63 44.54 1.97
N TRP A 15 -48.42 44.96 2.35
CA TRP A 15 -47.20 44.24 2.00
C TRP A 15 -47.23 42.86 2.66
N ARG A 16 -47.45 41.82 1.85
CA ARG A 16 -47.23 40.43 2.27
C ARG A 16 -45.73 40.19 2.31
N VAL A 17 -45.14 40.24 3.50
CA VAL A 17 -43.81 39.69 3.76
C VAL A 17 -43.95 38.17 3.66
N VAL A 18 -43.47 37.60 2.54
CA VAL A 18 -43.29 36.16 2.41
C VAL A 18 -42.01 35.81 3.16
N LEU A 19 -42.15 35.33 4.40
CA LEU A 19 -41.07 34.71 5.14
C LEU A 19 -40.73 33.37 4.46
N PHE A 20 -39.69 33.37 3.63
CA PHE A 20 -39.00 32.13 3.25
C PHE A 20 -38.34 31.58 4.51
N ALA A 21 -38.97 30.59 5.14
CA ALA A 21 -38.29 29.74 6.09
C ALA A 21 -37.23 28.94 5.33
N LEU A 22 -36.00 29.46 5.30
CA LEU A 22 -34.81 28.66 5.02
C LEU A 22 -34.75 27.59 6.10
N ALA A 23 -35.29 26.42 5.80
CA ALA A 23 -35.01 25.22 6.55
C ALA A 23 -33.50 25.03 6.50
N LEU A 24 -32.80 25.44 7.56
CA LEU A 24 -31.49 24.92 7.88
C LEU A 24 -31.68 23.43 8.19
N SER A 25 -31.77 22.64 7.13
CA SER A 25 -31.46 21.22 7.23
C SER A 25 -30.09 21.14 7.90
N PRO A 26 -29.93 20.40 9.01
CA PRO A 26 -28.60 20.13 9.48
C PRO A 26 -27.89 19.48 8.30
N LEU A 27 -26.84 20.15 7.79
CA LEU A 27 -25.81 19.47 7.03
C LEU A 27 -25.31 18.38 7.96
N SER A 28 -25.89 17.19 7.84
CA SER A 28 -25.24 15.97 8.30
C SER A 28 -23.86 16.05 7.67
N ALA A 29 -22.86 16.37 8.49
CA ALA A 29 -21.48 16.25 8.10
C ALA A 29 -21.34 14.78 7.67
N LEU A 30 -21.36 14.54 6.37
CA LEU A 30 -20.98 13.26 5.83
C LEU A 30 -19.58 13.05 6.37
N ALA A 31 -19.42 12.08 7.27
CA ALA A 31 -18.10 11.59 7.60
C ALA A 31 -17.42 11.31 6.26
N GLN A 32 -16.22 11.85 6.05
CA GLN A 32 -15.42 11.46 4.91
C GLN A 32 -15.03 10.00 5.15
N ASP A 33 -15.87 9.09 4.63
CA ASP A 33 -15.80 7.64 4.80
C ASP A 33 -14.74 7.09 3.84
N GLY A 34 -13.49 7.50 4.10
CA GLY A 34 -12.35 7.20 3.25
C GLY A 34 -12.01 5.73 3.28
N SER A 35 -11.79 5.12 2.11
CA SER A 35 -11.21 3.78 2.07
C SER A 35 -9.74 3.81 2.49
N VAL A 36 -9.29 2.75 3.16
CA VAL A 36 -7.88 2.47 3.49
C VAL A 36 -7.42 1.34 2.59
N LEU A 37 -6.94 1.70 1.40
CA LEU A 37 -6.66 0.78 0.30
C LEU A 37 -5.26 0.17 0.35
N THR A 38 -4.38 0.72 1.18
CA THR A 38 -3.00 0.27 1.33
C THR A 38 -2.53 0.50 2.76
N TYR A 39 -1.35 -0.02 3.11
CA TYR A 39 -0.75 0.19 4.42
C TYR A 39 -0.66 1.67 4.74
N HIS A 40 -1.15 2.05 5.93
CA HIS A 40 -1.19 3.44 6.39
C HIS A 40 -1.97 4.41 5.47
N GLY A 41 -2.89 3.89 4.66
CA GLY A 41 -3.92 4.67 3.95
C GLY A 41 -3.51 5.26 2.61
N ASP A 42 -2.25 5.65 2.44
CA ASP A 42 -1.75 6.29 1.23
C ASP A 42 -0.32 5.84 0.87
N ASN A 43 0.10 6.12 -0.36
CA ASN A 43 1.41 5.73 -0.85
C ASN A 43 2.58 6.49 -0.20
N SER A 44 2.36 7.64 0.46
CA SER A 44 3.40 8.27 1.30
C SER A 44 3.56 7.57 2.66
N ARG A 45 2.67 6.62 2.98
CA ARG A 45 2.63 5.84 4.21
C ARG A 45 2.36 6.70 5.46
N SER A 46 1.62 7.80 5.30
CA SER A 46 1.46 8.82 6.34
C SER A 46 0.75 8.32 7.60
N GLY A 47 -0.17 7.36 7.46
CA GLY A 47 -1.02 6.88 8.56
C GLY A 47 -2.09 7.89 8.97
N GLN A 48 -2.29 8.96 8.19
CA GLN A 48 -3.25 9.99 8.51
C GLN A 48 -4.66 9.55 8.09
N TYR A 49 -5.49 9.21 9.07
CA TYR A 49 -6.92 8.95 8.87
C TYR A 49 -7.75 9.88 9.75
N VAL A 50 -8.45 10.83 9.11
CA VAL A 50 -9.23 11.84 9.83
C VAL A 50 -10.67 11.37 9.96
N VAL A 51 -11.14 11.24 11.21
CA VAL A 51 -12.55 11.01 11.52
C VAL A 51 -13.13 12.31 12.08
N PRO A 52 -13.84 13.14 11.29
CA PRO A 52 -14.29 14.47 11.72
C PRO A 52 -15.17 14.42 12.99
N ALA A 53 -15.90 13.33 13.17
CA ALA A 53 -16.75 13.12 14.33
C ALA A 53 -15.96 12.77 15.60
N LEU A 54 -14.68 12.40 15.52
CA LEU A 54 -13.83 12.01 16.65
C LEU A 54 -13.05 13.23 17.18
N SER A 55 -13.60 13.90 18.20
CA SER A 55 -12.91 14.95 18.95
C SER A 55 -12.26 14.41 20.22
N TRP A 56 -11.39 15.19 20.88
CA TRP A 56 -10.82 14.82 22.18
C TRP A 56 -11.88 14.53 23.26
N ASP A 57 -12.99 15.28 23.25
CA ASP A 57 -14.08 15.06 24.19
C ASP A 57 -14.81 13.74 23.91
N LYS A 58 -15.08 13.44 22.63
CA LYS A 58 -15.74 12.19 22.21
C LYS A 58 -14.81 10.97 22.32
N ALA A 59 -13.50 11.16 22.16
CA ALA A 59 -12.51 10.09 22.31
C ALA A 59 -12.55 9.47 23.72
N ARG A 60 -12.86 10.27 24.75
CA ARG A 60 -13.01 9.79 26.14
C ARG A 60 -14.18 8.83 26.34
N SER A 61 -15.18 8.89 25.46
CA SER A 61 -16.37 8.05 25.50
C SER A 61 -16.39 6.98 24.42
N VAL A 62 -15.27 6.74 23.72
CA VAL A 62 -15.18 5.62 22.78
C VAL A 62 -15.36 4.32 23.56
N GLN A 63 -16.25 3.47 23.08
CA GLN A 63 -16.51 2.16 23.66
C GLN A 63 -16.29 1.10 22.60
N LEU A 64 -15.99 -0.11 23.06
CA LEU A 64 -15.98 -1.27 22.19
C LEU A 64 -17.37 -1.46 21.58
N ASP A 65 -17.45 -1.48 20.26
CA ASP A 65 -18.66 -1.89 19.56
C ASP A 65 -18.83 -3.41 19.73
N ARG A 66 -19.80 -3.81 20.57
CA ARG A 66 -20.11 -5.21 20.82
C ARG A 66 -20.89 -5.88 19.70
N THR A 67 -21.37 -5.10 18.73
CA THR A 67 -22.09 -5.63 17.56
C THR A 67 -21.15 -6.04 16.44
N PHE A 68 -19.92 -5.51 16.43
CA PHE A 68 -18.84 -5.97 15.58
C PHE A 68 -18.18 -7.22 16.16
N ASN A 69 -18.34 -8.37 15.50
CA ASN A 69 -17.84 -9.65 15.98
C ASN A 69 -17.15 -10.44 14.86
N ALA A 70 -16.00 -9.94 14.43
CA ALA A 70 -15.18 -10.58 13.41
C ALA A 70 -14.48 -11.84 13.92
N ARG A 71 -14.44 -12.88 13.06
CA ARG A 71 -13.59 -14.07 13.26
C ARG A 71 -12.59 -14.18 12.13
N VAL A 72 -11.33 -14.01 12.47
CA VAL A 72 -10.22 -14.15 11.53
C VAL A 72 -9.56 -15.52 11.69
N ALA A 73 -9.26 -16.18 10.57
CA ALA A 73 -8.53 -17.44 10.54
C ALA A 73 -7.02 -17.20 10.52
N GLY A 74 -6.29 -17.80 11.46
CA GLY A 74 -4.83 -17.69 11.52
C GLY A 74 -4.31 -16.40 12.16
N SER A 75 -2.99 -16.25 12.16
CA SER A 75 -2.33 -15.08 12.72
C SER A 75 -2.29 -13.92 11.73
N MET A 76 -2.63 -12.71 12.18
CA MET A 76 -2.54 -11.50 11.38
C MET A 76 -1.24 -10.75 11.65
N TYR A 77 -0.42 -10.63 10.60
CA TYR A 77 0.72 -9.70 10.57
C TYR A 77 0.42 -8.50 9.67
N ALA A 78 -0.27 -8.76 8.55
CA ALA A 78 -0.77 -7.74 7.64
C ALA A 78 -1.80 -6.83 8.30
N GLN A 79 -1.75 -5.53 7.99
CA GLN A 79 -2.79 -4.58 8.38
C GLN A 79 -4.08 -4.91 7.60
N PRO A 80 -5.25 -4.95 8.26
CA PRO A 80 -6.52 -4.99 7.56
C PRO A 80 -6.69 -3.77 6.63
N LEU A 81 -7.34 -3.98 5.49
CA LEU A 81 -7.72 -2.92 4.57
C LEU A 81 -9.21 -2.67 4.66
N TYR A 82 -9.62 -1.41 4.54
CA TYR A 82 -11.03 -1.02 4.49
C TYR A 82 -11.35 -0.47 3.10
N TRP A 83 -12.35 -1.04 2.44
CA TRP A 83 -12.80 -0.50 1.16
C TRP A 83 -14.31 -0.44 1.11
N ARG A 84 -14.81 0.74 0.78
CA ARG A 84 -16.22 1.00 0.51
C ARG A 84 -16.34 1.37 -0.97
N PRO A 85 -16.85 0.46 -1.83
CA PRO A 85 -17.06 0.77 -3.24
C PRO A 85 -17.95 2.02 -3.40
N PRO A 86 -17.74 2.85 -4.42
CA PRO A 86 -18.62 3.98 -4.70
C PRO A 86 -20.08 3.55 -4.79
N GLY A 87 -20.95 4.22 -4.04
CA GLY A 87 -22.39 3.90 -3.99
C GLY A 87 -22.77 2.71 -3.10
N ALA A 88 -21.82 2.02 -2.47
CA ALA A 88 -22.14 0.96 -1.51
C ALA A 88 -22.68 1.54 -0.19
N ASN A 89 -23.63 0.83 0.42
CA ASN A 89 -24.23 1.20 1.72
C ASN A 89 -23.35 0.79 2.92
N ALA A 90 -22.49 -0.20 2.74
CA ALA A 90 -21.54 -0.70 3.73
C ALA A 90 -20.18 -0.94 3.08
N GLY A 91 -19.11 -0.78 3.87
CA GLY A 91 -17.77 -1.14 3.45
C GLY A 91 -17.43 -2.60 3.76
N MET A 92 -16.27 -3.02 3.28
CA MET A 92 -15.70 -4.35 3.51
C MET A 92 -14.33 -4.19 4.17
N LEU A 93 -14.00 -5.10 5.08
CA LEU A 93 -12.67 -5.27 5.64
C LEU A 93 -12.01 -6.49 4.98
N PHE A 94 -10.81 -6.31 4.45
CA PHE A 94 -10.01 -7.39 3.88
C PHE A 94 -8.86 -7.72 4.83
N VAL A 95 -8.71 -9.01 5.11
CA VAL A 95 -7.70 -9.53 6.03
C VAL A 95 -6.96 -10.67 5.35
N GLY A 96 -5.64 -10.59 5.29
CA GLY A 96 -4.75 -11.68 4.89
C GLY A 96 -3.98 -12.20 6.10
N THR A 97 -3.75 -13.51 6.17
CA THR A 97 -3.12 -14.14 7.34
C THR A 97 -1.98 -15.07 6.98
N GLU A 98 -1.15 -15.37 7.99
CA GLU A 98 -0.05 -16.34 7.92
C GLU A 98 -0.53 -17.77 7.60
N ASP A 99 -1.83 -18.03 7.67
CA ASP A 99 -2.44 -19.33 7.29
C ASP A 99 -2.75 -19.43 5.78
N ASP A 100 -2.28 -18.47 4.96
CA ASP A 100 -2.63 -18.33 3.53
C ASP A 100 -4.14 -18.18 3.28
N VAL A 101 -4.81 -17.44 4.17
CA VAL A 101 -6.24 -17.14 4.05
C VAL A 101 -6.44 -15.64 3.83
N VAL A 102 -7.25 -15.31 2.84
CA VAL A 102 -7.84 -13.98 2.67
C VAL A 102 -9.32 -14.04 3.01
N GLN A 103 -9.79 -13.15 3.88
CA GLN A 103 -11.20 -12.99 4.22
C GLN A 103 -11.67 -11.58 3.87
N ALA A 104 -12.87 -11.47 3.32
CA ALA A 104 -13.64 -10.24 3.33
C ALA A 104 -14.71 -10.31 4.41
N LEU A 105 -14.79 -9.27 5.23
CA LEU A 105 -15.74 -9.14 6.32
C LEU A 105 -16.61 -7.90 6.08
N ASP A 106 -17.88 -7.97 6.45
CA ASP A 106 -18.75 -6.81 6.52
C ASP A 106 -18.19 -5.82 7.54
N ALA A 107 -17.89 -4.59 7.13
CA ALA A 107 -17.20 -3.63 7.99
C ALA A 107 -18.06 -3.11 9.17
N THR A 108 -19.38 -3.36 9.15
CA THR A 108 -20.30 -2.95 10.22
C THR A 108 -20.44 -4.04 11.28
N THR A 109 -20.55 -5.29 10.84
CA THR A 109 -20.90 -6.42 11.73
C THR A 109 -19.72 -7.35 12.01
N GLY A 110 -18.67 -7.30 11.19
CA GLY A 110 -17.58 -8.27 11.21
C GLY A 110 -17.95 -9.64 10.64
N LYS A 111 -19.16 -9.82 10.12
CA LYS A 111 -19.60 -11.08 9.52
C LYS A 111 -18.77 -11.37 8.27
N GLU A 112 -18.32 -12.61 8.13
CA GLU A 112 -17.64 -13.04 6.91
C GLU A 112 -18.57 -12.97 5.69
N LEU A 113 -18.08 -12.30 4.64
CA LEU A 113 -18.72 -12.22 3.33
C LEU A 113 -18.20 -13.35 2.42
N TRP A 114 -16.88 -13.51 2.39
CA TRP A 114 -16.22 -14.61 1.70
C TRP A 114 -14.86 -14.91 2.33
N ARG A 115 -14.36 -16.12 2.08
CA ARG A 115 -12.99 -16.53 2.40
C ARG A 115 -12.34 -17.24 1.22
N ARG A 116 -11.03 -17.07 1.07
CA ARG A 116 -10.21 -17.75 0.08
C ARG A 116 -8.94 -18.29 0.75
N VAL A 117 -8.76 -19.60 0.68
CA VAL A 117 -7.47 -20.24 0.95
C VAL A 117 -6.67 -20.23 -0.36
N VAL A 118 -5.48 -19.63 -0.35
CA VAL A 118 -4.67 -19.46 -1.58
C VAL A 118 -3.53 -20.48 -1.69
N GLY A 119 -3.23 -21.17 -0.60
CA GLY A 119 -2.14 -22.10 -0.55
C GLY A 119 -2.11 -22.87 0.76
N ARG A 120 -0.99 -23.56 0.95
CA ARG A 120 -0.59 -24.09 2.25
C ARG A 120 0.59 -23.22 2.66
N PRO A 121 0.57 -22.60 3.85
CA PRO A 121 1.64 -21.71 4.23
C PRO A 121 2.92 -22.50 4.51
N VAL A 122 4.06 -21.86 4.28
CA VAL A 122 5.38 -22.45 4.46
C VAL A 122 5.64 -22.69 5.94
N ARG A 123 6.04 -23.91 6.31
CA ARG A 123 6.41 -24.17 7.70
C ARG A 123 7.79 -23.59 7.98
N ARG A 124 8.00 -23.05 9.18
CA ARG A 124 9.32 -22.58 9.58
C ARG A 124 10.42 -23.63 9.48
N SER A 125 10.05 -24.91 9.64
CA SER A 125 10.96 -26.05 9.51
C SER A 125 11.40 -26.37 8.08
N SER A 126 10.71 -25.87 7.03
CA SER A 126 11.18 -25.98 5.64
C SER A 126 12.10 -24.82 5.23
N LEU A 127 12.34 -23.86 6.12
CA LEU A 127 13.21 -22.71 5.89
C LEU A 127 14.53 -22.83 6.69
N PRO A 128 15.66 -22.36 6.14
CA PRO A 128 16.95 -22.35 6.80
C PRO A 128 17.00 -21.42 8.03
N CYS A 129 16.24 -20.33 8.03
CA CYS A 129 16.07 -19.44 9.17
C CYS A 129 14.69 -18.73 9.16
N GLY A 130 14.46 -17.78 10.07
CA GLY A 130 13.18 -17.10 10.27
C GLY A 130 12.62 -17.24 11.69
N ASN A 131 11.48 -16.60 11.93
CA ASN A 131 10.79 -16.59 13.22
C ASN A 131 9.25 -16.52 13.09
N ILE A 132 8.71 -16.81 11.91
CA ILE A 132 7.28 -16.83 11.62
C ILE A 132 6.92 -18.29 11.28
N ASP A 133 5.91 -18.85 11.94
CA ASP A 133 5.45 -20.23 11.73
C ASP A 133 3.92 -20.36 11.97
N PRO A 134 3.14 -20.79 10.96
CA PRO A 134 3.55 -20.88 9.56
C PRO A 134 3.84 -19.49 8.97
N LEU A 135 4.55 -19.42 7.85
CA LEU A 135 4.81 -18.22 7.06
C LEU A 135 3.89 -18.22 5.84
N GLY A 136 3.03 -17.20 5.72
CA GLY A 136 2.05 -17.04 4.65
C GLY A 136 1.96 -15.59 4.18
N ILE A 137 0.78 -14.97 4.32
CA ILE A 137 0.57 -13.55 3.96
C ILE A 137 1.02 -12.67 5.12
N THR A 138 2.28 -12.23 5.07
CA THR A 138 2.88 -11.35 6.09
C THR A 138 2.78 -9.88 5.73
N GLY A 139 3.14 -9.51 4.51
CA GLY A 139 3.06 -8.12 4.03
C GLY A 139 1.62 -7.65 3.86
N THR A 140 1.38 -6.35 4.10
CA THR A 140 0.04 -5.78 3.92
C THR A 140 -0.34 -5.76 2.44
N PRO A 141 -1.53 -6.29 2.07
CA PRO A 141 -2.05 -6.22 0.70
C PRO A 141 -2.24 -4.78 0.19
N VAL A 142 -2.60 -4.64 -1.08
CA VAL A 142 -3.09 -3.38 -1.67
C VAL A 142 -4.35 -3.62 -2.50
N ILE A 143 -5.33 -2.74 -2.40
CA ILE A 143 -6.55 -2.76 -3.20
C ILE A 143 -6.41 -1.75 -4.35
N ASP A 144 -6.65 -2.22 -5.57
CA ASP A 144 -6.91 -1.36 -6.71
C ASP A 144 -8.44 -1.14 -6.84
N PRO A 145 -8.94 0.07 -6.55
CA PRO A 145 -10.37 0.36 -6.66
C PRO A 145 -10.84 0.43 -8.12
N ALA A 146 -9.95 0.62 -9.09
CA ALA A 146 -10.31 0.70 -10.51
C ALA A 146 -10.67 -0.68 -11.06
N THR A 147 -9.88 -1.70 -10.76
CA THR A 147 -10.15 -3.09 -11.16
C THR A 147 -10.93 -3.89 -10.13
N GLN A 148 -11.17 -3.33 -8.93
CA GLN A 148 -11.83 -4.02 -7.81
C GLN A 148 -11.10 -5.31 -7.45
N ALA A 149 -9.79 -5.17 -7.29
CA ALA A 149 -8.86 -6.27 -7.05
C ALA A 149 -8.05 -6.02 -5.78
N ILE A 150 -7.77 -7.08 -5.03
CA ILE A 150 -6.80 -7.06 -3.95
C ILE A 150 -5.57 -7.87 -4.36
N TYR A 151 -4.39 -7.26 -4.19
CA TYR A 151 -3.09 -7.84 -4.51
C TYR A 151 -2.26 -8.06 -3.25
N PHE A 152 -1.59 -9.21 -3.17
CA PHE A 152 -0.75 -9.58 -2.04
C PHE A 152 0.25 -10.66 -2.46
N ASP A 153 1.33 -10.78 -1.71
CA ASP A 153 2.23 -11.93 -1.77
C ASP A 153 1.79 -12.96 -0.72
N ALA A 154 1.89 -14.24 -1.08
CA ALA A 154 1.77 -15.34 -0.14
C ALA A 154 3.02 -16.24 -0.24
N ALA A 155 3.62 -16.53 0.92
CA ALA A 155 4.63 -17.57 1.04
C ALA A 155 3.95 -18.93 1.09
N VAL A 156 4.00 -19.67 -0.01
CA VAL A 156 3.26 -20.92 -0.18
C VAL A 156 4.18 -22.12 -0.32
N GLU A 157 3.84 -23.22 0.35
CA GLU A 157 4.51 -24.51 0.18
C GLU A 157 4.00 -25.19 -1.10
N ARG A 158 4.93 -25.62 -1.96
CA ARG A 158 4.66 -26.39 -3.19
C ARG A 158 5.49 -27.67 -3.19
N GLY A 159 5.23 -28.58 -4.12
CA GLY A 159 5.90 -29.89 -4.18
C GLY A 159 7.43 -29.83 -4.32
N ASN A 160 7.95 -28.70 -4.80
CA ASN A 160 9.38 -28.40 -5.00
C ASN A 160 9.90 -27.32 -4.01
N GLY A 161 9.25 -27.18 -2.86
CA GLY A 161 9.66 -26.29 -1.77
C GLY A 161 8.85 -25.00 -1.66
N PRO A 162 9.31 -24.05 -0.82
CA PRO A 162 8.63 -22.78 -0.62
C PRO A 162 8.62 -21.94 -1.90
N ARG A 163 7.58 -21.13 -2.07
CA ARG A 163 7.42 -20.16 -3.16
C ARG A 163 6.87 -18.85 -2.62
N HIS A 164 7.18 -17.78 -3.33
CA HIS A 164 6.49 -16.50 -3.18
C HIS A 164 5.62 -16.32 -4.42
N GLU A 165 4.31 -16.42 -4.21
CA GLU A 165 3.30 -16.26 -5.26
C GLU A 165 2.55 -14.96 -5.00
N VAL A 166 2.61 -14.03 -5.95
CA VAL A 166 1.80 -12.81 -5.90
C VAL A 166 0.43 -13.16 -6.47
N PHE A 167 -0.62 -12.84 -5.74
CA PHE A 167 -2.01 -13.09 -6.11
C PHE A 167 -2.73 -11.80 -6.45
N ALA A 168 -3.76 -11.93 -7.28
CA ALA A 168 -4.82 -10.94 -7.42
C ALA A 168 -6.17 -11.63 -7.26
N LEU A 169 -6.98 -11.17 -6.31
CA LEU A 169 -8.33 -11.67 -6.09
C LEU A 169 -9.36 -10.58 -6.40
N SER A 170 -10.52 -10.96 -6.95
CA SER A 170 -11.67 -10.07 -6.99
C SER A 170 -12.11 -9.75 -5.57
N THR A 171 -12.27 -8.46 -5.26
CA THR A 171 -12.81 -8.02 -3.97
C THR A 171 -14.27 -8.43 -3.77
N LYS A 172 -14.98 -8.80 -4.85
CA LYS A 172 -16.40 -9.17 -4.84
C LYS A 172 -16.65 -10.53 -4.20
N ASP A 173 -15.84 -11.53 -4.55
CA ASP A 173 -16.09 -12.92 -4.20
C ASP A 173 -14.83 -13.74 -3.86
N GLY A 174 -13.64 -13.11 -3.89
CA GLY A 174 -12.38 -13.78 -3.60
C GLY A 174 -11.90 -14.72 -4.72
N SER A 175 -12.50 -14.66 -5.91
CA SER A 175 -12.02 -15.42 -7.08
C SER A 175 -10.65 -14.90 -7.54
N VAL A 176 -9.78 -15.81 -7.97
CA VAL A 176 -8.47 -15.46 -8.54
C VAL A 176 -8.67 -14.83 -9.92
N LEU A 177 -8.03 -13.69 -10.17
CA LEU A 177 -8.12 -13.02 -11.47
C LEU A 177 -7.31 -13.74 -12.55
N PRO A 178 -7.71 -13.66 -13.83
CA PRO A 178 -6.98 -14.27 -14.94
C PRO A 178 -5.51 -13.81 -14.98
N GLY A 179 -4.59 -14.74 -15.22
CA GLY A 179 -3.15 -14.49 -15.25
C GLY A 179 -2.45 -14.50 -13.88
N TRP A 180 -3.19 -14.73 -12.80
CA TRP A 180 -2.67 -14.85 -11.43
C TRP A 180 -2.91 -16.27 -10.86
N PRO A 181 -2.14 -16.72 -9.85
CA PRO A 181 -0.97 -16.07 -9.27
C PRO A 181 0.26 -16.05 -10.19
N ILE A 182 1.23 -15.21 -9.84
CA ILE A 182 2.55 -15.15 -10.48
C ILE A 182 3.59 -15.62 -9.46
N ASP A 183 4.29 -16.72 -9.78
CA ASP A 183 5.45 -17.19 -9.02
C ASP A 183 6.66 -16.29 -9.31
N VAL A 184 7.21 -15.67 -8.26
CA VAL A 184 8.30 -14.69 -8.37
C VAL A 184 9.60 -15.34 -8.83
N ALA A 185 9.90 -16.57 -8.40
CA ALA A 185 11.11 -17.26 -8.77
C ALA A 185 11.08 -17.65 -10.26
N ASP A 186 9.98 -18.23 -10.73
CA ASP A 186 9.80 -18.59 -12.14
C ASP A 186 9.78 -17.36 -13.05
N LEU A 187 9.16 -16.26 -12.61
CA LEU A 187 9.14 -14.99 -13.32
C LEU A 187 10.55 -14.44 -13.55
N LEU A 188 11.34 -14.34 -12.47
CA LEU A 188 12.70 -13.82 -12.54
C LEU A 188 13.63 -14.76 -13.30
N GLN A 189 13.45 -16.08 -13.16
CA GLN A 189 14.23 -17.09 -13.87
C GLN A 189 14.05 -16.97 -15.40
N LYS A 190 12.83 -16.68 -15.88
CA LYS A 190 12.57 -16.39 -17.30
C LYS A 190 13.30 -15.15 -17.81
N ALA A 191 13.61 -14.21 -16.92
CA ALA A 191 14.42 -13.02 -17.20
C ALA A 191 15.92 -13.22 -16.95
N GLY A 192 16.38 -14.46 -16.71
CA GLY A 192 17.79 -14.78 -16.46
C GLY A 192 18.28 -14.34 -15.08
N ARG A 193 17.37 -14.10 -14.12
CA ARG A 193 17.67 -13.67 -12.76
C ARG A 193 17.30 -14.79 -11.78
N HIS A 194 18.16 -15.04 -10.79
CA HIS A 194 17.91 -16.09 -9.81
C HIS A 194 17.34 -15.49 -8.51
N PHE A 195 16.20 -16.03 -8.07
CA PHE A 195 15.56 -15.71 -6.80
C PHE A 195 15.31 -17.00 -6.03
N ASP A 196 15.85 -17.08 -4.82
CA ASP A 196 15.69 -18.25 -3.96
C ASP A 196 14.60 -17.96 -2.91
N PRO A 197 13.40 -18.55 -3.04
CA PRO A 197 12.29 -18.32 -2.12
C PRO A 197 12.52 -18.91 -0.72
N SER A 198 13.51 -19.77 -0.52
CA SER A 198 13.80 -20.35 0.80
C SER A 198 14.59 -19.41 1.71
N VAL A 199 15.24 -18.38 1.16
CA VAL A 199 16.07 -17.43 1.93
C VAL A 199 15.50 -16.01 1.91
N HIS A 200 14.54 -15.75 1.04
CA HIS A 200 13.86 -14.46 0.96
C HIS A 200 12.54 -14.50 1.72
N ASN A 201 12.20 -13.36 2.32
CA ASN A 201 10.94 -13.14 3.00
C ASN A 201 10.24 -11.91 2.43
N GLN A 202 8.92 -11.96 2.37
CA GLN A 202 8.07 -10.84 1.97
C GLN A 202 7.35 -10.31 3.20
N ARG A 203 7.81 -9.16 3.71
CA ARG A 203 7.22 -8.50 4.91
C ARG A 203 6.72 -7.08 4.61
N ALA A 204 7.28 -6.47 3.58
CA ALA A 204 6.93 -5.13 3.15
C ALA A 204 5.48 -5.09 2.65
N ALA A 205 4.73 -4.02 2.99
CA ALA A 205 3.46 -3.77 2.33
C ALA A 205 3.63 -3.61 0.81
N LEU A 206 2.67 -4.13 0.05
CA LEU A 206 2.65 -3.94 -1.40
C LEU A 206 2.34 -2.46 -1.73
N THR A 207 2.86 -2.02 -2.87
CA THR A 207 2.68 -0.64 -3.35
C THR A 207 2.06 -0.67 -4.73
N LEU A 208 1.00 0.11 -4.95
CA LEU A 208 0.37 0.26 -6.26
C LEU A 208 0.70 1.63 -6.83
N LEU A 209 1.30 1.66 -8.02
CA LEU A 209 1.64 2.88 -8.75
C LEU A 209 1.53 2.60 -10.25
N ASP A 210 0.82 3.45 -10.99
CA ASP A 210 0.71 3.42 -12.45
C ASP A 210 0.46 2.03 -13.05
N ASP A 211 -0.66 1.40 -12.63
CA ASP A 211 -1.05 0.04 -13.05
C ASP A 211 0.02 -1.03 -12.82
N THR A 212 0.91 -0.81 -11.85
CA THR A 212 1.95 -1.74 -11.46
C THR A 212 1.89 -1.98 -9.97
N VAL A 213 1.81 -3.25 -9.57
CA VAL A 213 1.94 -3.64 -8.17
C VAL A 213 3.39 -4.01 -7.87
N TYR A 214 3.97 -3.37 -6.88
CA TYR A 214 5.34 -3.57 -6.44
C TYR A 214 5.39 -4.38 -5.15
N VAL A 215 6.21 -5.43 -5.20
CA VAL A 215 6.45 -6.36 -4.09
C VAL A 215 7.93 -6.29 -3.73
N ALA A 216 8.22 -6.08 -2.45
CA ALA A 216 9.59 -5.98 -1.96
C ALA A 216 9.94 -7.13 -1.03
N PHE A 217 11.17 -7.62 -1.17
CA PHE A 217 11.69 -8.75 -0.42
C PHE A 217 12.98 -8.40 0.33
N SER A 218 13.19 -9.12 1.42
CA SER A 218 14.41 -9.13 2.23
C SER A 218 14.82 -10.56 2.54
N GLY A 219 15.80 -10.78 3.41
CA GLY A 219 16.05 -12.10 4.00
C GLY A 219 15.01 -12.44 5.05
N HIS A 220 15.12 -13.61 5.70
CA HIS A 220 14.41 -13.93 6.94
C HIS A 220 15.16 -13.44 8.19
N PHE A 221 14.48 -13.42 9.34
CA PHE A 221 15.15 -13.24 10.63
C PHE A 221 16.27 -14.27 10.81
N GLY A 222 17.48 -13.80 11.09
CA GLY A 222 18.68 -14.64 11.22
C GLY A 222 19.61 -14.63 10.00
N ASP A 223 19.29 -13.86 8.95
CA ASP A 223 20.18 -13.55 7.84
C ASP A 223 20.84 -14.76 7.13
N CYS A 224 20.09 -15.85 7.01
CA CYS A 224 20.55 -17.08 6.38
C CYS A 224 20.67 -16.97 4.85
N GLY A 225 21.52 -17.83 4.29
CA GLY A 225 21.67 -17.97 2.85
C GLY A 225 22.25 -16.73 2.16
N ASN A 226 22.09 -16.67 0.85
CA ASN A 226 22.59 -15.58 0.01
C ASN A 226 21.45 -14.66 -0.46
N TYR A 227 20.71 -14.08 0.50
CA TYR A 227 19.61 -13.19 0.17
C TYR A 227 20.10 -11.79 -0.23
N HIS A 228 19.31 -11.13 -1.07
CA HIS A 228 19.48 -9.74 -1.50
C HIS A 228 18.14 -9.00 -1.30
N GLY A 229 18.15 -7.67 -1.31
CA GLY A 229 16.90 -6.91 -1.40
C GLY A 229 16.38 -6.94 -2.83
N TRP A 230 15.09 -7.24 -2.98
CA TRP A 230 14.41 -7.22 -4.28
C TRP A 230 13.23 -6.26 -4.25
N VAL A 231 13.00 -5.59 -5.38
CA VAL A 231 11.70 -5.00 -5.73
C VAL A 231 11.28 -5.59 -7.07
N VAL A 232 10.09 -6.17 -7.13
CA VAL A 232 9.49 -6.71 -8.34
C VAL A 232 8.21 -5.94 -8.61
N GLY A 233 8.14 -5.25 -9.75
CA GLY A 233 6.92 -4.58 -10.22
C GLY A 233 6.22 -5.43 -11.25
N LEU A 234 4.92 -5.71 -11.07
CA LEU A 234 4.09 -6.54 -11.94
C LEU A 234 2.99 -5.69 -12.57
N SER A 235 2.90 -5.73 -13.90
CA SER A 235 1.85 -5.02 -14.64
C SER A 235 0.47 -5.62 -14.33
N LEU A 236 -0.49 -4.76 -14.01
CA LEU A 236 -1.89 -5.14 -13.83
C LEU A 236 -2.62 -5.38 -15.16
N ARG A 237 -2.15 -4.73 -16.24
CA ARG A 237 -2.76 -4.84 -17.59
C ARG A 237 -2.27 -6.06 -18.36
N GLU A 238 -1.03 -6.46 -18.13
CA GLU A 238 -0.36 -7.56 -18.82
C GLU A 238 0.30 -8.48 -17.78
N PRO A 239 -0.47 -9.37 -17.11
CA PRO A 239 0.07 -10.27 -16.11
C PRO A 239 1.28 -11.06 -16.63
N GLY A 240 2.41 -10.97 -15.93
CA GLY A 240 3.69 -11.56 -16.32
C GLY A 240 4.69 -10.56 -16.92
N LYS A 241 4.25 -9.40 -17.41
CA LYS A 241 5.15 -8.28 -17.70
C LYS A 241 5.61 -7.65 -16.39
N HIS A 242 6.93 -7.49 -16.24
CA HIS A 242 7.51 -7.06 -14.99
C HIS A 242 8.74 -6.17 -15.16
N VAL A 243 9.06 -5.45 -14.10
CA VAL A 243 10.36 -4.81 -13.87
C VAL A 243 10.94 -5.34 -12.56
N SER A 244 12.26 -5.41 -12.45
CA SER A 244 12.89 -5.85 -11.21
C SER A 244 14.15 -5.06 -10.87
N PHE A 245 14.35 -4.88 -9.58
CA PHE A 245 15.54 -4.33 -8.97
C PHE A 245 16.08 -5.31 -7.92
N GLU A 246 17.40 -5.42 -7.85
CA GLU A 246 18.10 -6.20 -6.84
C GLU A 246 19.24 -5.36 -6.27
N THR A 247 19.41 -5.40 -4.95
CA THR A 247 20.56 -4.77 -4.33
C THR A 247 21.85 -5.49 -4.71
N ARG A 248 22.91 -4.73 -5.00
CA ARG A 248 24.22 -5.32 -5.35
C ARG A 248 24.88 -6.10 -4.20
N GLY A 249 24.69 -5.64 -2.97
CA GLY A 249 25.29 -6.26 -1.79
C GLY A 249 24.41 -7.35 -1.22
N ARG A 250 25.01 -8.50 -0.88
CA ARG A 250 24.35 -9.54 -0.07
C ARG A 250 23.78 -8.89 1.19
N GLY A 251 22.60 -9.30 1.59
CA GLY A 251 21.99 -8.80 2.82
C GLY A 251 21.28 -7.45 2.68
N GLY A 252 21.32 -6.79 1.51
CA GLY A 252 20.69 -5.48 1.26
C GLY A 252 19.15 -5.47 1.30
N GLY A 253 18.52 -6.20 2.21
CA GLY A 253 17.08 -6.47 2.21
C GLY A 253 16.20 -5.24 2.44
N ILE A 254 14.98 -5.27 1.89
CA ILE A 254 13.96 -4.24 2.10
C ILE A 254 12.94 -4.79 3.11
N TRP A 255 13.21 -4.56 4.40
CA TRP A 255 12.48 -5.21 5.51
C TRP A 255 11.31 -4.38 6.07
N ALA A 256 11.26 -3.08 5.78
CA ALA A 256 10.34 -2.15 6.43
C ALA A 256 8.87 -2.59 6.22
N PRO A 257 8.08 -2.83 7.29
CA PRO A 257 6.69 -3.30 7.15
C PRO A 257 5.81 -2.35 6.32
N GLY A 258 6.09 -1.05 6.37
CA GLY A 258 5.37 -0.05 5.58
C GLY A 258 5.63 -0.11 4.07
N GLY A 259 6.58 -0.95 3.62
CA GLY A 259 6.88 -1.14 2.22
C GLY A 259 7.52 0.09 1.56
N LEU A 260 7.24 0.24 0.27
CA LEU A 260 7.77 1.33 -0.55
C LEU A 260 6.86 2.56 -0.37
N SER A 261 7.45 3.75 -0.29
CA SER A 261 6.71 4.99 -0.34
C SER A 261 6.80 5.62 -1.72
N VAL A 262 5.77 6.37 -2.11
CA VAL A 262 5.72 7.07 -3.40
C VAL A 262 5.58 8.56 -3.17
N SER A 263 6.33 9.34 -3.94
CA SER A 263 6.10 10.76 -4.13
C SER A 263 6.08 11.04 -5.63
N GLU A 264 4.99 11.63 -6.13
CA GLU A 264 4.75 11.79 -7.55
C GLU A 264 4.76 10.43 -8.27
N HIS A 265 5.77 10.17 -9.11
CA HIS A 265 5.96 8.89 -9.80
C HIS A 265 7.23 8.16 -9.33
N ASP A 266 7.91 8.66 -8.29
CA ASP A 266 9.13 8.06 -7.76
C ASP A 266 8.84 7.14 -6.57
N ILE A 267 9.43 5.96 -6.60
CA ILE A 267 9.35 4.98 -5.51
C ILE A 267 10.59 5.07 -4.62
N TYR A 268 10.39 5.19 -3.31
CA TYR A 268 11.43 5.28 -2.30
C TYR A 268 11.37 4.10 -1.33
N PHE A 269 12.54 3.58 -0.97
CA PHE A 269 12.65 2.53 0.03
C PHE A 269 14.04 2.48 0.64
N ALA A 270 14.09 1.96 1.87
CA ALA A 270 15.33 1.74 2.60
C ALA A 270 15.76 0.28 2.55
N THR A 271 17.07 0.08 2.38
CA THR A 271 17.72 -1.24 2.43
C THR A 271 18.53 -1.38 3.72
N GLY A 272 18.52 -2.57 4.32
CA GLY A 272 19.22 -2.88 5.58
C GLY A 272 20.43 -3.81 5.41
N ASN A 273 21.06 -4.14 6.54
CA ASN A 273 22.12 -5.12 6.80
C ASN A 273 23.38 -5.00 5.92
N THR A 274 23.27 -5.25 4.60
CA THR A 274 24.38 -5.19 3.62
C THR A 274 25.66 -5.85 4.15
N LEU A 275 25.69 -7.17 4.05
CA LEU A 275 26.71 -8.03 4.62
C LEU A 275 27.94 -8.11 3.71
N GLY A 276 29.13 -7.91 4.29
CA GLY A 276 30.41 -8.09 3.58
C GLY A 276 30.79 -6.99 2.59
N ALA A 277 30.18 -5.80 2.67
CA ALA A 277 30.52 -4.67 1.79
C ALA A 277 31.96 -4.16 2.00
N ARG A 278 32.66 -3.90 0.88
CA ARG A 278 33.98 -3.23 0.81
C ARG A 278 33.81 -1.77 0.37
N PRO A 279 34.79 -0.87 0.62
CA PRO A 279 34.73 0.52 0.14
C PRO A 279 34.49 0.57 -1.38
N GLY A 280 33.46 1.31 -1.81
CA GLY A 280 32.98 1.35 -3.21
C GLY A 280 31.70 0.54 -3.46
N ALA A 281 31.33 -0.37 -2.55
CA ALA A 281 30.01 -1.03 -2.54
C ALA A 281 28.96 -0.15 -1.84
N THR A 282 28.87 1.12 -2.25
CA THR A 282 28.00 2.12 -1.61
C THR A 282 26.54 1.69 -1.77
N VAL A 283 25.92 1.26 -0.69
CA VAL A 283 24.46 1.17 -0.59
C VAL A 283 23.97 2.56 -0.22
N LYS A 284 23.26 3.20 -1.16
CA LYS A 284 22.50 4.40 -0.82
C LYS A 284 21.38 3.96 0.14
N PRO A 285 21.13 4.69 1.24
CA PRO A 285 20.06 4.34 2.17
C PRO A 285 18.67 4.47 1.55
N TYR A 286 18.57 5.11 0.38
CA TYR A 286 17.36 5.26 -0.40
C TYR A 286 17.67 5.01 -1.87
N PHE A 287 16.83 4.23 -2.53
CA PHE A 287 16.82 4.07 -3.98
C PHE A 287 15.55 4.71 -4.53
N THR A 288 15.68 5.32 -5.70
CA THR A 288 14.57 5.74 -6.54
C THR A 288 14.46 4.77 -7.69
N LEU A 289 13.27 4.20 -7.89
CA LEU A 289 12.91 3.52 -9.13
C LEU A 289 11.99 4.45 -9.91
N ASP A 290 12.41 4.80 -11.13
CA ASP A 290 11.55 5.46 -12.10
C ASP A 290 10.78 4.34 -12.85
N PRO A 291 9.45 4.25 -12.66
CA PRO A 291 8.63 3.19 -13.25
C PRO A 291 8.56 3.27 -14.79
N THR A 292 8.99 4.38 -15.39
CA THR A 292 9.03 4.56 -16.84
C THR A 292 10.31 4.06 -17.50
N CYS A 293 11.37 3.77 -16.71
CA CYS A 293 12.68 3.36 -17.23
C CYS A 293 12.92 1.85 -17.07
N ALA A 294 12.96 1.12 -18.18
CA ALA A 294 13.45 -0.25 -18.22
C ALA A 294 14.98 -0.28 -18.05
N ALA A 295 15.45 -0.71 -16.87
CA ALA A 295 16.81 -1.14 -16.52
C ALA A 295 18.02 -0.27 -16.96
N GLU A 296 18.75 0.36 -16.01
CA GLU A 296 20.20 0.13 -15.74
C GLU A 296 20.89 1.23 -14.88
N THR A 297 21.87 0.77 -14.09
CA THR A 297 23.01 1.44 -13.42
C THR A 297 22.95 2.91 -12.97
N THR A 298 23.12 3.15 -11.66
CA THR A 298 23.54 4.45 -11.10
C THR A 298 24.96 4.42 -10.49
N ARG A 299 25.88 5.23 -11.04
CA ARG A 299 27.09 5.75 -10.38
C ARG A 299 26.73 7.03 -9.61
N GLY A 300 27.46 7.36 -8.54
CA GLY A 300 27.23 8.59 -7.75
C GLY A 300 28.51 9.24 -7.25
N THR A 301 28.58 10.57 -7.37
CA THR A 301 29.65 11.46 -6.87
C THR A 301 29.22 12.12 -5.55
N ILE A 302 30.20 12.36 -4.66
CA ILE A 302 30.04 12.84 -3.27
C ILE A 302 30.46 14.32 -3.17
N LEU A 303 29.74 15.12 -2.36
CA LEU A 303 30.30 16.31 -1.69
C LEU A 303 30.03 16.25 -0.17
N ARG A 304 31.06 16.59 0.62
CA ARG A 304 31.10 16.48 2.10
C ARG A 304 30.74 17.79 2.79
N HIS A 305 30.13 17.71 3.99
CA HIS A 305 30.42 18.64 5.08
C HIS A 305 30.48 17.91 6.44
N ARG A 306 31.35 18.41 7.34
CA ARG A 306 31.83 17.82 8.60
C ARG A 306 31.30 18.58 9.81
N THR A 307 30.93 17.87 10.89
CA THR A 307 31.03 18.17 12.36
C THR A 307 30.20 17.10 13.10
N GLY A 308 30.45 16.55 14.29
CA GLY A 308 31.35 16.71 15.44
C GLY A 308 30.90 15.67 16.52
N LYS A 309 31.73 15.39 17.53
CA LYS A 309 31.68 14.22 18.46
C LYS A 309 30.52 14.18 19.48
N HIS A 310 29.99 12.97 19.78
CA HIS A 310 29.88 12.30 21.11
C HIS A 310 28.78 11.19 21.14
N SER A 311 28.74 10.42 22.23
CA SER A 311 28.64 8.95 22.32
C SER A 311 27.33 8.35 22.88
N MET A 312 26.81 7.34 22.16
CA MET A 312 25.91 6.19 22.43
C MET A 312 25.90 5.42 21.09
N PRO A 313 25.79 4.07 20.93
CA PRO A 313 25.76 3.51 19.57
C PRO A 313 24.38 3.77 18.97
N PRO A 314 24.21 4.73 18.05
CA PRO A 314 22.94 4.95 17.41
C PRO A 314 22.90 4.02 16.20
N MET A 315 21.72 3.52 15.85
CA MET A 315 21.45 3.11 14.48
C MET A 315 21.84 4.29 13.58
N ARG A 316 22.93 4.16 12.80
CA ARG A 316 23.39 5.23 11.91
C ARG A 316 22.45 5.32 10.71
N ILE A 317 21.36 6.06 10.88
CA ILE A 317 20.58 6.59 9.76
C ILE A 317 21.28 7.89 9.33
N SER A 318 21.98 7.85 8.20
CA SER A 318 22.52 9.05 7.56
C SER A 318 21.70 9.32 6.30
N GLY A 319 20.66 10.12 6.39
CA GLY A 319 19.81 10.50 5.26
C GLY A 319 20.29 11.76 4.56
N ALA A 320 20.26 11.76 3.22
CA ALA A 320 20.25 12.95 2.39
C ALA A 320 19.45 12.62 1.11
N ALA A 321 18.40 13.42 0.84
CA ALA A 321 17.64 13.36 -0.41
C ALA A 321 18.38 14.15 -1.50
N ILE A 322 18.42 13.63 -2.73
CA ILE A 322 19.02 14.29 -3.89
C ILE A 322 17.93 14.53 -4.93
N ARG A 323 17.80 15.78 -5.39
CA ARG A 323 16.98 16.21 -6.53
C ARG A 323 17.85 16.25 -7.78
N LEU A 324 17.37 15.78 -8.93
CA LEU A 324 18.04 16.03 -10.23
C LEU A 324 17.10 16.77 -11.18
N LEU A 325 17.64 17.85 -11.75
CA LEU A 325 17.04 18.68 -12.79
C LEU A 325 17.18 17.97 -14.14
N SER A 326 16.10 17.99 -14.92
CA SER A 326 16.11 17.59 -16.34
C SER A 326 17.00 18.55 -17.13
N THR A 327 17.93 18.00 -17.92
CA THR A 327 18.58 18.73 -19.03
C THR A 327 18.13 18.08 -20.33
N TYR A 328 17.29 18.78 -21.08
CA TYR A 328 16.96 18.46 -22.46
C TYR A 328 18.16 18.79 -23.38
N PRO A 329 18.49 17.95 -24.37
CA PRO A 329 19.30 18.38 -25.50
C PRO A 329 18.38 18.75 -26.67
N GLU A 330 18.36 20.02 -27.10
CA GLU A 330 17.94 20.34 -28.46
C GLU A 330 18.91 21.31 -29.16
N ARG A 331 19.53 20.73 -30.21
CA ARG A 331 19.81 21.27 -31.54
C ARG A 331 20.78 22.45 -31.67
N ALA A 332 21.97 22.11 -32.15
CA ALA A 332 22.67 22.93 -33.12
C ALA A 332 21.82 23.03 -34.40
N GLY A 333 21.20 24.19 -34.61
CA GLY A 333 20.64 24.61 -35.88
C GLY A 333 21.38 25.87 -36.34
N THR A 334 22.19 25.72 -37.38
CA THR A 334 22.76 26.81 -38.16
C THR A 334 21.63 27.63 -38.79
N ALA A 335 21.69 28.95 -38.63
CA ALA A 335 21.03 29.91 -39.48
C ALA A 335 22.08 30.92 -39.97
N LEU A 336 21.85 31.37 -41.20
CA LEU A 336 22.65 32.26 -42.06
C LEU A 336 23.47 33.36 -41.38
#